data_AF-A0A6H9QD16-F1
#
_entry.id   AF-A0A6H9QD16-F1
#
_cell.length_a   1.000
_cell.length_b   1.000
_cell.length_c   1.000
_cell.angle_alpha   90.00
_cell.angle_beta   90.00
_cell.angle_gamma   90.00
#
_symmetry.space_group_name_H-M   'P 1'
#
loop_
_entity.id
_entity.type
_entity.pdbx_description
1 polymer ?
#
loop_
_entity_poly.entity_id
_entity_poly.type
_entity_poly.pdbx_seq_one_letter_code
_entity_poly.pdbx_strand_id
1 'polypeptide(L)'
;MKKRILLLCVFCITLGFTYAQTSDRHITNKVTVAVRTYETETIALIKADNLKKAWKASYIHVISVNPQTNLKAFMRLEKLLTEDPMLHNPENTLIICNDENEEFVKEAATGYNIVKLPVLGSAGSMIIEGTIKPLTKEDNEPEYDFKFTSEKSI
;
A
#
# COMPACT_ATOMS: atom_id res chain seq x y z
N MET A 1 43.16 -39.45 -9.70
CA MET A 1 42.73 -38.06 -9.41
C MET A 1 41.49 -37.59 -10.19
N LYS A 2 40.97 -38.30 -11.21
CA LYS A 2 39.75 -37.89 -11.95
C LYS A 2 38.41 -38.11 -11.22
N LYS A 3 38.30 -39.11 -10.33
CA LYS A 3 37.04 -39.45 -9.64
C LYS A 3 36.65 -38.47 -8.50
N ARG A 4 37.61 -37.73 -7.93
CA ARG A 4 37.33 -36.74 -6.86
C ARG A 4 36.83 -35.40 -7.40
N ILE A 5 37.22 -35.03 -8.63
CA ILE A 5 36.78 -33.80 -9.30
C ILE A 5 35.33 -33.92 -9.75
N LEU A 6 34.92 -35.11 -10.23
CA LEU A 6 33.53 -35.35 -10.65
C LEU A 6 32.53 -35.24 -9.50
N LEU A 7 32.92 -35.65 -8.28
CA LEU A 7 32.05 -35.62 -7.10
C LEU A 7 31.77 -34.18 -6.60
N LEU A 8 32.76 -33.29 -6.76
CA LEU A 8 32.64 -31.87 -6.40
C LEU A 8 31.68 -31.12 -7.33
N CYS A 9 31.68 -31.42 -8.63
CA CYS A 9 30.75 -30.80 -9.58
C CYS A 9 29.29 -31.20 -9.35
N VAL A 10 29.04 -32.44 -8.91
CA VAL A 10 27.67 -32.92 -8.62
C VAL A 10 27.10 -32.28 -7.34
N PHE A 11 27.95 -31.99 -6.35
CA PHE A 11 27.51 -31.34 -5.09
C PHE A 11 27.15 -29.85 -5.28
N CYS A 12 27.78 -29.16 -6.22
CA CYS A 12 27.45 -27.76 -6.54
C CYS A 12 26.08 -27.63 -7.24
N ILE A 13 25.68 -28.62 -8.03
CA ILE A 13 24.41 -28.58 -8.77
C ILE A 13 23.23 -28.72 -7.79
N THR A 14 23.34 -29.57 -6.75
CA THR A 14 22.27 -29.75 -5.76
C THR A 14 22.08 -28.57 -4.80
N LEU A 15 23.13 -27.76 -4.57
CA LEU A 15 23.04 -26.52 -3.77
C LEU A 15 22.58 -25.31 -4.62
N GLY A 16 22.79 -25.33 -5.94
CA GLY A 16 22.31 -24.29 -6.84
C GLY A 16 20.79 -24.33 -7.06
N PHE A 17 20.16 -25.50 -6.98
CA PHE A 17 18.72 -25.64 -7.18
C PHE A 17 17.87 -25.20 -5.99
N THR A 18 18.37 -25.24 -4.75
CA THR A 18 17.65 -24.70 -3.60
C THR A 18 17.75 -23.18 -3.49
N TYR A 19 18.76 -22.56 -4.10
CA TYR A 19 18.92 -21.09 -4.09
C TYR A 19 18.21 -20.38 -5.26
N ALA A 20 17.86 -21.13 -6.32
CA ALA A 20 17.25 -20.55 -7.52
C ALA A 20 15.72 -20.41 -7.45
N GLN A 21 15.07 -20.69 -6.31
CA GLN A 21 13.60 -20.76 -6.23
C GLN A 21 12.92 -19.79 -5.26
N THR A 22 13.55 -18.65 -4.99
CA THR A 22 12.84 -17.41 -4.65
C THR A 22 13.34 -16.31 -5.55
N SER A 23 13.11 -16.46 -6.86
CA SER A 23 12.83 -15.25 -7.62
C SER A 23 11.49 -14.77 -7.07
N ASP A 24 11.55 -13.90 -6.06
CA ASP A 24 10.48 -12.96 -5.79
C ASP A 24 10.28 -12.22 -7.10
N ARG A 25 9.39 -12.75 -7.93
CA ARG A 25 8.74 -11.96 -8.95
C ARG A 25 8.02 -10.89 -8.16
N HIS A 26 8.70 -9.77 -7.92
CA HIS A 26 8.06 -8.51 -7.65
C HIS A 26 7.16 -8.29 -8.86
N ILE A 27 5.89 -8.71 -8.73
CA ILE A 27 4.83 -8.26 -9.60
C ILE A 27 4.79 -6.76 -9.36
N THR A 28 5.50 -6.01 -10.19
CA THR A 28 5.41 -4.56 -10.23
C THR A 28 4.02 -4.29 -10.79
N ASN A 29 3.02 -4.23 -9.91
CA ASN A 29 1.73 -3.67 -10.27
C ASN A 29 2.04 -2.28 -10.83
N LYS A 30 1.68 -2.03 -12.09
CA LYS A 30 1.92 -0.73 -12.70
C LYS A 30 0.99 0.26 -12.00
N VAL A 31 1.57 1.04 -11.09
CA VAL A 31 0.87 2.10 -10.37
C VAL A 31 1.25 3.45 -10.98
N THR A 32 0.25 4.26 -11.28
CA THR A 32 0.45 5.65 -11.73
C THR A 32 -0.34 6.55 -10.80
N VAL A 33 0.34 7.52 -10.19
CA VAL A 33 -0.26 8.49 -9.27
C VAL A 33 0.11 9.89 -9.72
N ALA A 34 -0.90 10.76 -9.87
CA ALA A 34 -0.69 12.19 -10.04
C ALA A 34 -1.25 12.91 -8.81
N VAL A 35 -0.38 13.65 -8.12
CA VAL A 35 -0.75 14.41 -6.91
C VAL A 35 -0.91 15.88 -7.27
N ARG A 36 -2.04 16.47 -6.88
CA ARG A 36 -2.36 17.89 -7.01
C ARG A 36 -2.63 18.45 -5.62
N THR A 37 -1.80 19.39 -5.17
CA THR A 37 -1.97 20.06 -3.87
C THR A 37 -2.57 21.43 -4.09
N TYR A 38 -3.67 21.70 -3.40
CA TYR A 38 -4.36 22.99 -3.33
C TYR A 38 -4.19 23.56 -1.92
N GLU A 39 -4.63 24.80 -1.71
CA GLU A 39 -4.52 25.46 -0.39
C GLU A 39 -5.23 24.70 0.73
N THR A 40 -6.35 24.03 0.42
CA THR A 40 -7.21 23.36 1.40
C THR A 40 -7.22 21.84 1.33
N GLU A 41 -6.76 21.25 0.21
CA GLU A 41 -6.81 19.79 0.01
C GLU A 41 -5.70 19.29 -0.91
N THR A 42 -5.32 18.02 -0.75
CA THR A 42 -4.48 17.29 -1.69
C THR A 42 -5.31 16.21 -2.37
N ILE A 43 -5.34 16.25 -3.70
CA ILE A 43 -5.97 15.24 -4.53
C ILE A 43 -4.90 14.32 -5.10
N ALA A 44 -5.13 13.01 -5.05
CA ALA A 44 -4.34 12.06 -5.82
C ALA A 44 -5.22 11.30 -6.81
N LEU A 45 -4.85 11.36 -8.09
CA LEU A 45 -5.45 10.54 -9.15
C LEU A 45 -4.64 9.26 -9.30
N ILE A 46 -5.30 8.12 -9.24
CA ILE A 46 -4.64 6.81 -9.08
C ILE A 46 -5.09 5.87 -10.18
N LYS A 47 -4.12 5.27 -10.87
CA LYS A 47 -4.31 4.11 -11.74
C LYS A 47 -3.55 2.94 -11.13
N ALA A 48 -4.25 1.92 -10.68
CA ALA A 48 -3.62 0.82 -9.93
C ALA A 48 -4.48 -0.46 -9.98
N ASP A 49 -3.95 -1.51 -10.59
CA ASP A 49 -4.68 -2.78 -10.75
C ASP A 49 -4.91 -3.51 -9.42
N ASN A 50 -4.00 -3.38 -8.46
CA ASN A 50 -4.17 -3.93 -7.12
C ASN A 50 -5.28 -3.21 -6.35
N LEU A 51 -5.38 -1.88 -6.47
CA LEU A 51 -6.48 -1.13 -5.89
C LEU A 51 -7.82 -1.53 -6.52
N LYS A 52 -7.88 -1.68 -7.86
CA LYS A 52 -9.09 -2.18 -8.55
C LYS A 52 -9.55 -3.54 -8.02
N LYS A 53 -8.62 -4.47 -7.82
CA LYS A 53 -8.92 -5.82 -7.30
C LYS A 53 -9.39 -5.80 -5.85
N ALA A 54 -8.83 -4.91 -5.05
CA ALA A 54 -9.17 -4.77 -3.64
C ALA A 54 -10.44 -3.94 -3.40
N TRP A 55 -10.83 -3.10 -4.36
CA TRP A 55 -11.89 -2.11 -4.22
C TRP A 55 -13.24 -2.72 -3.83
N LYS A 56 -13.90 -2.06 -2.87
CA LYS A 56 -15.29 -2.28 -2.49
C LYS A 56 -16.00 -0.94 -2.44
N ALA A 57 -17.25 -0.89 -2.89
CA ALA A 57 -18.06 0.33 -2.82
C ALA A 57 -18.33 0.80 -1.38
N SER A 58 -18.15 -0.08 -0.39
CA SER A 58 -18.26 0.25 1.03
C SER A 58 -17.08 1.06 1.55
N TYR A 59 -15.94 1.10 0.84
CA TYR A 59 -14.80 1.91 1.22
C TYR A 59 -15.09 3.39 1.01
N ILE A 60 -15.44 4.05 2.11
CA ILE A 60 -15.71 5.48 2.18
C ILE A 60 -14.56 6.23 2.87
N HIS A 61 -13.78 5.54 3.70
CA HIS A 61 -12.57 6.08 4.32
C HIS A 61 -11.33 5.45 3.70
N VAL A 62 -10.28 6.26 3.58
CA VAL A 62 -8.94 5.75 3.29
C VAL A 62 -7.93 6.40 4.21
N ILE A 63 -6.99 5.60 4.69
CA ILE A 63 -5.88 6.06 5.51
C ILE A 63 -4.59 5.75 4.76
N SER A 64 -3.88 6.81 4.38
CA SER A 64 -2.58 6.76 3.70
C SER A 64 -1.47 6.88 4.74
N VAL A 65 -0.59 5.88 4.79
CA VAL A 65 0.57 5.82 5.68
C VAL A 65 1.84 6.10 4.90
N ASN A 66 2.55 7.15 5.29
CA ASN A 66 3.76 7.63 4.63
C ASN A 66 4.98 6.76 5.01
N PRO A 67 5.90 6.45 4.08
CA PRO A 67 7.22 5.88 4.31
C PRO A 67 7.92 6.38 5.57
N GLN A 68 7.89 7.69 5.82
CA GLN A 68 8.60 8.34 6.94
C GLN A 68 7.84 8.29 8.27
N THR A 69 6.89 7.38 8.42
CA THR A 69 6.09 7.19 9.64
C THR A 69 6.94 6.64 10.78
N ASN A 70 6.75 7.17 11.99
CA ASN A 70 7.42 6.69 13.19
C ASN A 70 6.48 5.89 14.10
N LEU A 71 7.05 5.24 15.11
CA LEU A 71 6.29 4.43 16.08
C LEU A 71 5.13 5.19 16.73
N LYS A 72 5.32 6.47 17.09
CA LYS A 72 4.27 7.29 17.70
C LYS A 72 3.08 7.48 16.75
N ALA A 73 3.33 7.61 15.46
CA ALA A 73 2.28 7.69 14.46
C ALA A 73 1.54 6.34 14.29
N PHE A 74 2.25 5.21 14.29
CA PHE A 74 1.60 3.89 14.29
C PHE A 74 0.70 3.66 15.52
N MET A 75 1.13 4.09 16.71
CA MET A 75 0.28 4.04 17.91
C MET A 75 -0.98 4.92 17.78
N ARG A 76 -0.89 6.05 17.06
CA ARG A 76 -2.06 6.88 16.76
C ARG A 76 -2.98 6.23 15.74
N LEU A 77 -2.44 5.52 14.75
CA LEU A 77 -3.22 4.73 13.80
C LEU A 77 -4.03 3.65 14.53
N GLU A 78 -3.36 2.83 15.34
CA GLU A 78 -4.02 1.78 16.13
C GLU A 78 -5.12 2.38 17.02
N LYS A 79 -4.81 3.48 17.70
CA LYS A 79 -5.78 4.21 18.52
C LYS A 79 -6.99 4.68 17.72
N LEU A 80 -6.78 5.31 16.56
CA LEU A 80 -7.86 5.75 15.67
C LEU A 80 -8.77 4.59 15.25
N LEU A 81 -8.19 3.46 14.87
CA LEU A 81 -8.92 2.29 14.38
C LEU A 81 -9.64 1.52 15.50
N THR A 82 -9.26 1.72 16.76
CA THR A 82 -9.84 1.02 17.92
C THR A 82 -10.85 1.86 18.70
N GLU A 83 -10.72 3.19 18.73
CA GLU A 83 -11.57 4.06 19.55
C GLU A 83 -12.96 4.34 18.95
N ASP A 84 -13.10 4.36 17.61
CA ASP A 84 -14.39 4.60 16.94
C ASP A 84 -14.64 3.57 15.83
N PRO A 85 -15.03 2.33 16.18
CA PRO A 85 -15.30 1.28 15.19
C PRO A 85 -16.57 1.55 14.36
N MET A 86 -17.39 2.52 14.76
CA MET A 86 -18.55 2.94 13.97
C MET A 86 -18.12 3.84 12.82
N LEU A 87 -17.13 4.71 13.04
CA LEU A 87 -16.53 5.53 12.00
C LEU A 87 -15.58 4.70 11.11
N HIS A 88 -14.59 4.03 11.70
CA HIS A 88 -13.58 3.26 10.95
C HIS A 88 -13.64 1.78 11.28
N ASN A 89 -13.96 0.95 10.30
CA ASN A 89 -13.92 -0.51 10.43
C ASN A 89 -13.41 -1.18 9.14
N PRO A 90 -13.04 -2.47 9.18
CA PRO A 90 -12.50 -3.18 8.03
C PRO A 90 -13.40 -3.23 6.78
N GLU A 91 -14.71 -3.04 6.94
CA GLU A 91 -15.65 -3.05 5.82
C GLU A 91 -15.72 -1.70 5.11
N ASN A 92 -15.46 -0.59 5.81
CA ASN A 92 -15.63 0.76 5.28
C ASN A 92 -14.34 1.57 5.12
N THR A 93 -13.22 1.05 5.63
CA THR A 93 -11.92 1.73 5.66
C THR A 93 -10.87 0.91 4.92
N LEU A 94 -10.22 1.55 3.96
CA LEU A 94 -9.08 1.00 3.24
C LEU A 94 -7.78 1.60 3.77
N ILE A 95 -6.77 0.77 4.01
CA ILE A 95 -5.43 1.24 4.40
C ILE A 95 -4.50 1.20 3.19
N ILE A 96 -3.76 2.27 2.98
CA ILE A 96 -2.77 2.40 1.91
C ILE A 96 -1.40 2.63 2.54
N CYS A 97 -0.41 1.84 2.14
CA CYS A 97 0.98 2.03 2.58
C CYS A 97 1.97 1.66 1.47
N ASN A 98 3.23 2.07 1.64
CA ASN A 98 4.34 1.55 0.84
C ASN A 98 4.85 0.20 1.40
N ASP A 99 5.79 -0.41 0.69
CA ASP A 99 6.40 -1.68 1.12
C ASP A 99 7.16 -1.56 2.45
N GLU A 100 7.81 -0.42 2.71
CA GLU A 100 8.70 -0.24 3.88
C GLU A 100 7.96 -0.33 5.21
N ASN A 101 6.67 0.04 5.24
CA ASN A 101 5.88 0.08 6.46
C ASN A 101 4.87 -1.06 6.57
N GLU A 102 4.86 -2.02 5.64
CA GLU A 102 3.81 -3.04 5.56
C GLU A 102 3.63 -3.82 6.87
N GLU A 103 4.72 -4.27 7.50
CA GLU A 103 4.66 -5.06 8.73
C GLU A 103 4.08 -4.25 9.90
N PHE A 104 4.55 -3.01 10.09
CA PHE A 104 4.04 -2.11 11.12
C PHE A 104 2.57 -1.75 10.89
N VAL A 105 2.15 -1.55 9.64
CA VAL A 105 0.76 -1.29 9.29
C VAL A 105 -0.12 -2.50 9.54
N LYS A 106 0.36 -3.72 9.22
CA LYS A 106 -0.39 -4.96 9.52
C LYS A 106 -0.65 -5.14 11.02
N GLU A 107 0.31 -4.75 11.86
CA GLU A 107 0.15 -4.78 13.31
C GLU A 107 -0.87 -3.71 13.77
N ALA A 108 -0.64 -2.45 13.40
CA ALA A 108 -1.48 -1.32 13.84
C ALA A 108 -2.91 -1.33 13.27
N ALA A 109 -3.12 -1.93 12.10
CA ALA A 109 -4.41 -2.01 11.41
C ALA A 109 -4.83 -3.47 11.20
N THR A 110 -4.69 -4.28 12.24
CA THR A 110 -5.04 -5.71 12.21
C THR A 110 -6.49 -5.90 11.73
N GLY A 111 -6.67 -6.74 10.69
CA GLY A 111 -7.98 -7.05 10.12
C GLY A 111 -8.45 -6.11 9.01
N TYR A 112 -7.78 -4.98 8.79
CA TYR A 112 -8.10 -4.08 7.69
C TYR A 112 -7.45 -4.56 6.39
N ASN A 113 -8.08 -4.22 5.26
CA ASN A 113 -7.49 -4.48 3.95
C ASN A 113 -6.40 -3.44 3.67
N ILE A 114 -5.23 -3.91 3.26
CA ILE A 114 -4.04 -3.07 3.02
C ILE A 114 -3.68 -3.15 1.53
N VAL A 115 -3.62 -1.99 0.87
CA VAL A 115 -3.24 -1.88 -0.54
C VAL A 115 -1.93 -1.12 -0.66
N LYS A 116 -0.98 -1.74 -1.34
CA LYS A 116 0.34 -1.16 -1.59
C LYS A 116 0.27 -0.10 -2.68
N LEU A 117 0.48 1.16 -2.33
CA LEU A 117 0.59 2.27 -3.28
C LEU A 117 1.70 3.24 -2.84
N PRO A 118 2.23 4.06 -3.77
CA PRO A 118 3.03 5.22 -3.41
C PRO A 118 2.28 6.14 -2.43
N VAL A 119 3.03 7.00 -1.76
CA VAL A 119 2.49 7.97 -0.80
C VAL A 119 1.40 8.82 -1.45
N LEU A 120 0.24 8.87 -0.80
CA LEU A 120 -0.85 9.75 -1.18
C LEU A 120 -0.92 10.90 -0.18
N GLY A 121 -1.00 12.13 -0.66
CA GLY A 121 -1.20 13.33 0.15
C GLY A 121 0.07 14.18 0.37
N SER A 122 0.04 15.05 1.37
CA SER A 122 1.09 16.05 1.62
C SER A 122 2.39 15.45 2.15
N ALA A 123 3.53 15.93 1.64
CA ALA A 123 4.87 15.42 1.99
C ALA A 123 5.25 15.56 3.48
N GLY A 124 4.53 16.36 4.26
CA GLY A 124 4.82 16.60 5.69
C GLY A 124 4.00 15.75 6.68
N SER A 125 2.99 15.03 6.22
CA SER A 125 2.11 14.25 7.10
C SER A 125 2.49 12.78 7.09
N MET A 126 2.59 12.17 8.27
CA MET A 126 2.92 10.75 8.42
C MET A 126 1.71 9.86 8.11
N ILE A 127 0.54 10.24 8.63
CA ILE A 127 -0.71 9.55 8.37
C ILE A 127 -1.73 10.59 7.91
N ILE A 128 -2.41 10.28 6.82
CA ILE A 128 -3.42 11.14 6.22
C ILE A 128 -4.71 10.33 6.08
N GLU A 129 -5.77 10.86 6.67
CA GLU A 129 -7.13 10.41 6.46
C GLU A 129 -7.75 11.17 5.29
N GLY A 130 -8.58 10.48 4.53
CA GLY A 130 -9.40 11.10 3.50
C GLY A 130 -10.42 10.15 2.90
N THR A 131 -10.95 10.55 1.77
CA THR A 131 -11.96 9.79 1.01
C THR A 131 -11.38 9.30 -0.30
N ILE A 132 -11.93 8.18 -0.79
CA ILE A 132 -11.57 7.62 -2.09
C ILE A 132 -12.84 7.29 -2.87
N LYS A 133 -12.85 7.64 -4.16
CA LYS A 133 -13.94 7.28 -5.07
C LYS A 133 -13.40 6.77 -6.41
N PRO A 134 -14.11 5.83 -7.06
CA PRO A 134 -13.81 5.51 -8.45
C PRO A 134 -14.10 6.72 -9.33
N LEU A 135 -13.26 6.93 -10.34
CA LEU A 135 -13.48 7.95 -11.37
C LEU A 135 -14.42 7.42 -12.43
N THR A 136 -15.25 8.32 -12.95
CA THR A 136 -16.20 8.06 -14.04
C THR A 136 -15.81 8.86 -15.27
N LYS A 137 -16.52 8.63 -16.39
CA LYS A 137 -16.33 9.43 -17.61
C LYS A 137 -16.61 10.91 -17.39
N GLU A 138 -17.46 11.26 -16.43
CA GLU A 138 -17.84 12.64 -16.13
C GLU A 138 -16.71 13.42 -15.44
N ASP A 139 -15.79 12.73 -14.75
CA ASP A 139 -14.67 13.37 -14.07
C ASP A 139 -13.56 13.85 -15.03
N ASN A 140 -13.64 13.52 -16.34
CA ASN A 140 -12.69 13.92 -17.40
C ASN A 140 -11.21 13.54 -17.14
N GLU A 141 -10.96 12.46 -16.40
CA GLU A 141 -9.63 11.94 -16.08
C GLU A 141 -9.47 10.47 -16.55
N PRO A 142 -9.56 10.19 -17.88
CA PRO A 142 -9.68 8.82 -18.42
C PRO A 142 -8.45 7.92 -18.20
N GLU A 143 -7.32 8.52 -17.80
CA GLU A 143 -6.08 7.81 -17.54
C GLU A 143 -6.06 7.14 -16.16
N TYR A 144 -6.90 7.60 -15.24
CA TYR A 144 -6.94 7.20 -13.84
C TYR A 144 -8.25 6.49 -13.49
N ASP A 145 -8.18 5.69 -12.42
CA ASP A 145 -9.26 4.82 -11.99
C ASP A 145 -9.94 5.32 -10.71
N PHE A 146 -9.18 6.00 -9.85
CA PHE A 146 -9.65 6.49 -8.55
C PHE A 146 -9.17 7.91 -8.28
N LYS A 147 -9.94 8.63 -7.46
CA LYS A 147 -9.58 9.90 -6.86
C LYS A 147 -9.56 9.73 -5.34
N PHE A 148 -8.40 10.02 -4.75
CA PHE A 148 -8.24 10.25 -3.33
C PHE A 148 -8.29 11.74 -3.04
N THR A 149 -8.99 12.14 -1.97
CA THR A 149 -9.01 13.51 -1.44
C THR A 149 -8.57 13.47 0.02
N SER A 150 -7.49 14.18 0.36
CA SER A 150 -7.03 14.30 1.74
C SER A 150 -7.94 15.21 2.56
N GLU A 151 -8.23 14.83 3.80
CA GLU A 151 -9.11 15.61 4.68
C GLU A 151 -8.39 16.02 5.96
N LYS A 152 -7.62 15.12 6.56
CA LYS A 152 -7.03 15.36 7.88
C LYS A 152 -5.71 14.61 8.08
N SER A 153 -4.75 15.28 8.70
CA SER A 153 -3.50 14.65 9.17
C SER A 153 -3.59 14.25 10.64
N ILE A 154 -2.93 13.16 11.02
CA ILE A 154 -3.00 12.54 12.36
C ILE A 154 -1.63 12.56 13.06
#